data_AF-A0A355G8F9-F1
#
_entry.id   AF-A0A355G8F9-F1
#
_cell.length_a   1.000
_cell.length_b   1.000
_cell.length_c   1.000
_cell.angle_alpha   90.00
_cell.angle_beta   90.00
_cell.angle_gamma   90.00
#
_symmetry.space_group_name_H-M   'P 1'
#
loop_
_entity.id
_entity.type
_entity.pdbx_description
1 polymer ?
#
loop_
_entity_poly.entity_id
_entity_poly.type
_entity_poly.pdbx_seq_one_letter_code
_entity_poly.pdbx_strand_id
1 'polypeptide(L)' 'ETAYRRELEQRFQVQFTNLITITNMPISRFLSELVQQERFSEYMERLVTAFNPATVSGLMCRSILSVDWQG' A
#
# COMPACT_ATOMS: atom_id res chain seq x y z
N GLU A 1 -13.55 12.62 4.50
CA GLU A 1 -13.56 11.57 5.54
C GLU A 1 -14.98 11.17 5.99
N THR A 2 -15.84 12.10 6.42
CA THR A 2 -17.21 11.80 6.91
C THR A 2 -18.07 11.00 5.93
N ALA A 3 -18.01 11.31 4.63
CA ALA A 3 -18.70 10.54 3.60
C ALA A 3 -18.19 9.07 3.55
N TYR A 4 -16.88 8.86 3.60
CA TYR A 4 -16.29 7.51 3.62
C TYR A 4 -16.68 6.73 4.87
N ARG A 5 -16.69 7.37 6.06
CA ARG A 5 -17.16 6.74 7.30
C ARG A 5 -18.59 6.23 7.15
N ARG A 6 -19.49 7.09 6.66
CA ARG A 6 -20.90 6.74 6.45
C ARG A 6 -21.08 5.61 5.46
N GLU A 7 -20.47 5.71 4.27
CA GLU A 7 -20.66 4.70 3.22
C GLU A 7 -20.06 3.34 3.61
N LEU A 8 -18.86 3.33 4.21
CA LEU A 8 -18.20 2.11 4.64
C LEU A 8 -18.93 1.42 5.80
N GLU A 9 -19.48 2.19 6.74
CA GLU A 9 -20.32 1.66 7.81
C GLU A 9 -21.64 1.10 7.28
N GLN A 10 -22.35 1.85 6.43
CA GLN A 10 -23.67 1.45 5.94
C GLN A 10 -23.63 0.24 5.01
N ARG A 11 -22.60 0.12 4.16
CA ARG A 11 -22.52 -0.95 3.16
C ARG A 11 -21.73 -2.17 3.62
N PHE A 12 -20.71 -1.96 4.45
CA PHE A 12 -19.72 -3.00 4.78
C PHE A 12 -19.48 -3.16 6.30
N GLN A 13 -20.16 -2.38 7.14
CA GLN A 13 -19.95 -2.37 8.60
C GLN A 13 -18.49 -2.07 8.99
N VAL A 14 -17.76 -1.34 8.13
CA VAL A 14 -16.36 -0.98 8.36
C VAL A 14 -16.27 0.35 9.09
N GLN A 15 -15.61 0.33 10.24
CA GLN A 15 -15.28 1.53 11.02
C GLN A 15 -13.76 1.72 11.05
N PHE A 16 -13.31 2.97 10.95
CA PHE A 16 -11.88 3.31 10.96
C PHE A 16 -11.63 4.52 11.86
N THR A 17 -10.42 4.66 12.39
CA THR A 17 -10.09 5.78 13.30
C THR A 17 -9.66 7.03 12.56
N ASN A 18 -8.86 6.90 11.49
CA ASN A 18 -8.36 8.01 10.68
C ASN A 18 -8.33 7.60 9.20
N LEU A 19 -8.64 8.51 8.28
CA LEU A 19 -8.43 8.32 6.85
C LEU A 19 -7.17 9.06 6.40
N ILE A 20 -6.19 8.33 5.87
CA ILE A 20 -4.93 8.89 5.38
C ILE A 20 -4.87 8.72 3.87
N THR A 21 -4.56 9.79 3.14
CA THR A 21 -4.36 9.76 1.68
C THR A 21 -2.87 9.81 1.37
N ILE A 22 -2.33 8.75 0.76
CA ILE A 22 -0.94 8.70 0.31
C ILE A 22 -0.91 9.01 -1.19
N THR A 23 -0.48 10.22 -1.56
CA THR A 23 -0.50 10.71 -2.95
C THR A 23 0.73 10.30 -3.78
N ASN A 24 1.77 9.78 -3.14
CA ASN A 24 3.04 9.44 -3.78
C ASN A 24 3.51 8.06 -3.35
N MET A 25 2.84 7.00 -3.82
CA MET A 25 3.38 5.64 -3.73
C MET A 25 4.23 5.37 -4.98
N PRO A 26 5.57 5.49 -4.91
CA PRO A 26 6.45 5.43 -6.08
C PRO A 26 6.47 4.07 -6.76
N ILE A 27 6.05 3.02 -6.06
CA ILE A 27 6.12 1.63 -6.51
C ILE A 27 5.34 1.41 -7.82
N SER A 28 4.16 2.02 -7.96
CA SER A 28 3.32 1.81 -9.14
C SER A 28 3.91 2.44 -10.41
N ARG A 29 4.60 3.58 -10.30
CA ARG A 29 5.19 4.28 -11.45
C ARG A 29 6.34 3.49 -12.08
N PHE A 30 7.25 2.96 -11.27
CA PHE A 30 8.41 2.22 -11.77
C PHE A 30 8.07 0.80 -12.20
N LEU A 31 6.96 0.25 -11.73
CA LEU A 31 6.51 -1.10 -12.07
C LEU A 31 6.31 -1.28 -13.59
N SER A 32 5.62 -0.33 -14.24
CA SER A 32 5.34 -0.41 -15.68
C SER A 32 6.63 -0.41 -16.51
N GLU A 33 7.60 0.42 -16.16
CA GLU A 33 8.90 0.49 -16.82
C GLU A 33 9.72 -0.80 -16.59
N LEU A 34 9.70 -1.34 -15.36
CA LEU A 34 10.40 -2.57 -15.01
C LEU A 34 9.87 -3.80 -15.74
N VAL A 35 8.54 -3.87 -15.92
CA VAL A 35 7.90 -4.95 -16.70
C VAL A 35 8.24 -4.81 -18.18
N GLN A 36 8.20 -3.60 -18.73
CA GLN A 36 8.57 -3.35 -20.13
C GLN A 36 10.04 -3.70 -20.42
N GLN A 37 10.92 -3.53 -19.43
CA GLN A 37 12.34 -3.86 -19.54
C GLN A 37 12.67 -5.32 -19.19
N GLU A 38 11.68 -6.16 -18.87
CA GLU A 38 11.87 -7.55 -18.40
C GLU A 38 12.74 -7.66 -17.11
N ARG A 39 12.89 -6.56 -16.37
CA ARG A 39 13.74 -6.46 -15.16
C ARG A 39 12.97 -6.60 -13.85
N PHE A 40 11.67 -6.88 -13.93
CA PHE A 40 10.81 -7.03 -12.78
C PHE A 40 11.32 -8.11 -11.80
N SER A 41 11.70 -9.28 -12.32
CA SER A 41 12.20 -10.40 -11.49
C SER A 41 13.49 -10.05 -10.75
N GLU A 42 14.45 -9.43 -11.44
CA GLU A 42 15.72 -8.98 -10.86
C GLU A 42 15.47 -7.94 -9.75
N TYR A 43 14.59 -6.98 -10.02
CA TYR A 43 14.20 -5.96 -9.04
C TYR A 43 13.58 -6.58 -7.77
N MET A 44 12.67 -7.55 -7.93
CA MET A 44 12.06 -8.25 -6.80
C MET A 44 13.09 -9.05 -5.99
N GLU A 45 14.02 -9.74 -6.65
CA GLU A 45 15.10 -10.46 -5.98
C GLU A 45 15.98 -9.52 -5.14
N ARG A 46 16.32 -8.34 -5.69
CA ARG A 46 17.06 -7.30 -4.96
C ARG A 46 16.31 -6.78 -3.74
N LEU A 47 15.01 -6.54 -3.86
CA LEU A 47 14.20 -6.09 -2.72
C LEU A 47 14.18 -7.13 -1.60
N VAL A 48 14.02 -8.41 -1.95
CA VAL A 48 14.00 -9.51 -0.96
C VAL A 48 15.37 -9.68 -0.30
N THR A 49 16.45 -9.65 -1.08
CA THR A 49 17.81 -9.78 -0.53
C THR A 49 18.25 -8.57 0.30
N ALA A 50 17.73 -7.38 0.01
CA ALA A 50 17.97 -6.17 0.79
C ALA A 50 17.02 -6.00 1.99
N PHE A 51 16.18 -7.01 2.31
CA PHE A 51 15.26 -6.94 3.43
C PHE A 51 15.99 -6.79 4.76
N ASN A 52 15.62 -5.75 5.52
CA ASN A 52 16.17 -5.50 6.86
C ASN A 52 15.07 -5.69 7.93
N PRO A 53 15.09 -6.78 8.71
CA PRO A 53 14.06 -7.02 9.73
C PRO A 53 14.04 -5.97 10.84
N ALA A 54 15.14 -5.26 11.10
CA ALA A 54 15.21 -4.26 12.15
C ALA A 54 14.31 -3.04 11.88
N THR A 55 14.06 -2.70 10.60
CA THR A 55 13.23 -1.55 10.22
C THR A 55 11.73 -1.83 10.34
N VAL A 56 11.34 -3.10 10.45
CA VAL A 56 9.92 -3.52 10.53
C VAL A 56 9.21 -2.88 11.71
N SER A 57 9.92 -2.70 12.83
CA SER A 57 9.35 -2.10 14.06
C SER A 57 8.89 -0.64 13.86
N GLY A 58 9.58 0.12 13.00
CA GLY A 58 9.32 1.53 12.72
C GLY A 58 8.41 1.78 11.50
N LEU A 59 7.86 0.73 10.88
CA LEU A 59 6.93 0.90 9.77
C LEU A 59 5.61 1.50 10.24
N MET A 60 5.14 2.52 9.52
CA MET A 60 3.87 3.21 9.76
C MET A 60 2.65 2.26 9.64
N CYS A 61 2.68 1.32 8.70
CA CYS A 61 1.50 0.59 8.24
C CYS A 61 1.40 -0.85 8.78
N ARG A 62 1.76 -1.10 10.05
CA ARG A 62 1.72 -2.46 10.63
C ARG A 62 0.30 -2.96 10.93
N SER A 63 -0.62 -2.04 11.21
CA SER A 63 -2.02 -2.31 11.54
C SER A 63 -2.97 -1.50 10.65
N ILE A 64 -2.49 -1.04 9.49
CA ILE A 64 -3.24 -0.22 8.54
C ILE A 64 -3.66 -1.12 7.37
N LEU A 65 -4.96 -1.12 7.05
CA LEU A 65 -5.49 -1.79 5.86
C LEU A 65 -5.51 -0.79 4.70
N SER A 66 -4.85 -1.14 3.60
CA SER A 66 -4.97 -0.41 2.33
C SER A 66 -6.15 -1.00 1.56
N VAL A 67 -7.15 -0.18 1.27
CA VAL A 67 -8.33 -0.53 0.46
C VAL A 67 -8.20 0.23 -0.85
N ASP A 68 -8.39 -0.45 -1.98
CA ASP A 68 -8.34 0.23 -3.26
C ASP A 68 -9.68 0.92 -3.58
N TRP A 69 -9.82 1.51 -4.76
CA TRP A 69 -11.05 2.21 -5.13
C TRP A 69 -12.21 1.26 -5.51
N GLN A 70 -11.92 -0.02 -5.73
CA GLN A 70 -12.88 -1.09 -6.00
C GLN A 70 -13.35 -1.80 -4.71
N GLY A 71 -12.59 -1.68 -3.62
CA GLY A 71 -12.88 -2.27 -2.30
C GLY A 71 -11.82 -3.27 -1.91
#